data_AF-A0AAN7E9W1-F1
#
_entry.id   AF-A0AAN7E9W1-F1
#
_cell.length_a   1.000
_cell.length_b   1.000
_cell.length_c   1.000
_cell.angle_alpha   90.00
_cell.angle_beta   90.00
_cell.angle_gamma   90.00
#
_symmetry.space_group_name_H-M   'P 1'
#
loop_
_entity.id
_entity.type
_entity.pdbx_description
1 polymer ?
#
loop_
_entity_poly.entity_id
_entity_poly.type
_entity_poly.pdbx_seq_one_letter_code
_entity_poly.pdbx_strand_id
1 'polypeptide(L)' 'MTKDEAEQLVVKAVSLAIARDGASGGVVRTVIINSEGVTRNFYAGDKLPLWHEELEPHNSLLDILNSTSPEPMNI' A
#
# COMPACT_ATOMS: atom_id res chain seq x y z
N MET A 1 -12.82 10.45 -16.95
CA MET A 1 -12.13 9.37 -16.23
C MET A 1 -11.55 8.44 -17.26
N THR A 2 -10.23 8.46 -17.42
CA THR A 2 -9.49 7.47 -18.19
C THR A 2 -9.41 6.15 -17.41
N LYS A 3 -8.97 5.07 -18.07
CA LYS A 3 -8.72 3.77 -17.43
C LYS A 3 -7.76 3.91 -16.25
N ASP A 4 -6.65 4.62 -16.47
CA ASP A 4 -5.59 4.76 -15.47
C ASP A 4 -6.04 5.64 -14.29
N GLU A 5 -6.81 6.71 -14.56
CA GLU A 5 -7.41 7.54 -13.51
C GLU A 5 -8.40 6.73 -12.65
N ALA A 6 -9.23 5.89 -13.28
CA ALA A 6 -10.17 5.01 -12.57
C ALA A 6 -9.42 4.02 -11.67
N GLU A 7 -8.41 3.37 -12.21
CA GLU A 7 -7.59 2.39 -11.51
C GLU A 7 -6.90 3.01 -10.30
N GLN A 8 -6.25 4.16 -10.48
CA GLN A 8 -5.60 4.90 -9.38
C GLN A 8 -6.59 5.34 -8.32
N LEU A 9 -7.77 5.83 -8.72
CA LEU A 9 -8.83 6.24 -7.79
C LEU A 9 -9.29 5.05 -6.94
N VAL A 10 -9.53 3.90 -7.54
CA VAL A 10 -9.99 2.69 -6.83
C VAL A 10 -8.91 2.19 -5.87
N VAL A 11 -7.66 2.07 -6.30
CA VAL A 11 -6.56 1.63 -5.43
C VAL A 11 -6.41 2.58 -4.23
N LYS A 12 -6.50 3.89 -4.45
CA LYS A 12 -6.44 4.92 -3.40
C LYS A 12 -7.63 4.82 -2.42
N ALA A 13 -8.84 4.60 -2.93
CA ALA A 13 -10.02 4.47 -2.07
C ALA A 13 -9.97 3.21 -1.20
N VAL A 14 -9.53 2.09 -1.77
CA VAL A 14 -9.40 0.82 -1.03
C VAL A 14 -8.27 0.88 -0.01
N SER A 15 -7.12 1.51 -0.32
CA SER A 15 -6.06 1.68 0.68
C SER A 15 -6.50 2.55 1.85
N LEU A 16 -7.31 3.59 1.62
CA LEU A 16 -7.90 4.37 2.71
C LEU A 16 -8.87 3.56 3.57
N ALA A 17 -9.63 2.65 2.96
CA ALA A 17 -10.51 1.74 3.70
C ALA A 17 -9.70 0.77 4.58
N ILE A 18 -8.60 0.21 4.06
CA ILE A 18 -7.67 -0.62 4.83
C ILE A 18 -7.12 0.15 6.05
N ALA A 19 -6.77 1.43 5.89
CA ALA A 19 -6.23 2.25 6.96
C ALA A 19 -7.24 2.57 8.09
N ARG A 20 -8.55 2.44 7.84
CA ARG A 20 -9.61 2.88 8.77
C ARG A 20 -10.52 1.78 9.28
N ASP A 21 -10.68 0.70 8.52
CA ASP A 21 -11.50 -0.44 8.87
C ASP A 21 -10.62 -1.63 9.24
N GLY A 22 -10.59 -1.98 10.53
CA GLY A 22 -9.76 -3.08 11.04
C GLY A 22 -10.17 -4.47 10.54
N ALA A 23 -11.33 -4.62 9.90
CA ALA A 23 -11.70 -5.85 9.20
C ALA A 23 -11.11 -5.93 7.77
N SER A 24 -10.60 -4.82 7.26
CA SER A 24 -9.94 -4.70 5.95
C SER A 24 -8.42 -4.78 6.12
N GLY A 25 -7.71 -5.35 5.12
CA GLY A 25 -6.26 -5.43 5.17
C GLY A 25 -5.60 -6.31 4.11
N GLY A 26 -4.27 -6.42 4.19
CA GLY A 26 -3.47 -7.30 3.34
C GLY A 26 -3.06 -6.67 2.02
N VAL A 27 -3.82 -6.92 0.95
CA VAL A 27 -3.45 -6.56 -0.44
C VAL A 27 -4.65 -6.02 -1.19
N VAL A 28 -4.39 -5.23 -2.24
CA VAL A 28 -5.46 -4.79 -3.16
C VAL A 28 -5.39 -5.61 -4.44
N ARG A 29 -6.54 -6.13 -4.87
CA ARG A 29 -6.70 -6.84 -6.15
C ARG A 29 -7.81 -6.16 -6.93
N THR A 30 -7.50 -5.71 -8.14
CA THR A 30 -8.48 -5.08 -9.03
C THR A 30 -8.65 -5.89 -10.31
N VAL A 31 -9.82 -5.74 -10.93
CA VAL A 31 -10.12 -6.33 -12.23
C VAL A 31 -10.69 -5.23 -13.11
N ILE A 32 -10.05 -5.00 -14.24
CA ILE A 32 -10.52 -4.07 -15.27
C ILE A 32 -11.18 -4.90 -16.37
N ILE A 33 -12.42 -4.55 -16.70
CA ILE A 33 -13.24 -5.23 -17.71
C ILE A 33 -13.66 -4.19 -18.75
N ASN A 34 -13.29 -4.41 -20.00
CA ASN A 34 -13.66 -3.55 -21.13
C ASN A 34 -13.85 -4.39 -22.41
N SER A 35 -14.05 -3.73 -23.56
CA SER A 35 -14.22 -4.41 -24.85
C SER A 35 -12.99 -5.20 -25.32
N GLU A 36 -11.81 -4.93 -24.76
CA GLU A 36 -10.55 -5.63 -25.08
C GLU A 36 -10.38 -6.90 -24.23
N GLY A 37 -11.17 -7.03 -23.16
CA GLY A 37 -11.20 -8.21 -22.31
C GLY A 37 -11.08 -7.89 -20.82
N VAL A 38 -10.35 -8.76 -20.11
CA VAL A 38 -10.22 -8.73 -18.65
C VAL A 38 -8.74 -8.63 -18.25
N THR A 39 -8.38 -7.58 -17.53
CA THR A 39 -7.06 -7.41 -16.91
C THR A 39 -7.19 -7.54 -15.39
N ARG A 40 -6.30 -8.31 -14.77
CA ARG A 40 -6.27 -8.48 -13.30
C ARG A 40 -4.98 -7.89 -12.76
N ASN A 41 -5.10 -7.00 -11.79
CA ASN A 41 -3.95 -6.33 -11.18
C ASN A 41 -3.85 -6.71 -9.70
N PHE A 42 -2.61 -6.73 -9.21
CA PHE A 42 -2.25 -7.05 -7.84
C PHE A 42 -1.34 -5.95 -7.29
N TYR A 43 -1.72 -5.38 -6.15
CA TYR A 43 -0.93 -4.39 -5.44
C TYR A 43 -0.63 -4.94 -4.05
N ALA A 44 0.67 -5.11 -3.78
CA ALA A 44 1.15 -5.54 -2.49
C ALA A 44 0.90 -4.43 -1.45
N GLY A 45 0.55 -4.83 -0.22
CA GLY A 45 0.16 -3.90 0.86
C GLY A 45 1.25 -2.90 1.22
N ASP A 46 2.51 -3.33 1.15
CA ASP A 46 3.72 -2.53 1.37
C ASP A 46 3.96 -1.46 0.29
N LYS A 47 3.23 -1.53 -0.83
CA LYS A 47 3.30 -0.55 -1.93
C LYS A 47 2.05 0.31 -2.03
N LEU A 48 1.10 0.14 -1.11
CA LEU A 48 -0.08 0.99 -1.05
C LEU A 48 0.29 2.36 -0.46
N PRO A 49 -0.42 3.43 -0.83
CA PRO A 49 -0.27 4.71 -0.16
C PRO A 49 -0.54 4.57 1.34
N LEU A 50 0.34 5.11 2.16
CA LEU A 50 0.10 5.25 3.60
C LEU A 50 -0.82 6.43 3.89
N TRP A 51 -1.70 6.24 4.86
CA TRP A 51 -2.69 7.23 5.26
C TRP A 51 -2.55 7.65 6.70
N HIS A 52 -2.55 8.96 6.93
CA HIS A 52 -2.58 9.57 8.26
C HIS A 52 -1.46 9.08 9.18
N GLU A 53 -1.81 8.21 10.13
CA GLU A 53 -0.94 7.71 11.22
C GLU A 53 -0.52 6.25 10.98
N GLU A 54 -0.78 5.69 9.79
CA GLU A 54 -0.24 4.38 9.43
C GLU A 54 1.28 4.40 9.52
N LEU A 55 1.81 3.34 10.13
CA LEU A 55 3.25 3.13 10.23
C LEU A 55 3.77 2.49 8.94
N GLU A 56 5.03 2.76 8.64
CA GLU A 56 5.72 2.08 7.55
C GLU A 56 5.70 0.56 7.78
N PRO A 57 5.48 -0.25 6.73
CA PRO A 57 5.50 -1.69 6.85
C PRO A 57 6.92 -2.18 7.09
N HIS A 58 7.09 -3.00 8.13
CA HIS A 58 8.35 -3.65 8.48
C HIS A 58 8.18 -5.18 8.42
N ASN A 59 9.20 -5.87 7.89
CA ASN A 59 9.16 -7.33 7.78
C ASN A 59 9.42 -8.01 9.13
N SER A 60 10.20 -7.37 10.00
CA SER A 60 10.53 -7.87 11.32
C SER A 60 10.71 -6.76 12.35
N LEU A 61 10.58 -7.12 13.63
CA LEU A 61 10.91 -6.20 14.73
C LEU A 61 12.40 -5.81 14.76
N LEU A 62 13.28 -6.63 14.17
CA LEU A 62 14.71 -6.31 14.08
C LEU A 62 14.96 -5.11 13.16
N ASP A 63 14.16 -4.96 12.09
CA ASP A 63 14.28 -3.83 11.17
C ASP A 63 14.02 -2.50 11.89
N ILE A 64 13.03 -2.49 12.80
CA ILE A 64 12.69 -1.33 13.63
C ILE A 64 13.85 -1.00 14.58
N LEU A 65 14.39 -1.99 15.28
CA LEU A 65 15.49 -1.79 16.23
C LEU A 65 16.75 -1.25 15.55
N ASN A 66 17.07 -1.75 14.36
CA ASN A 66 18.22 -1.29 13.58
C ASN A 66 18.04 0.16 13.10
N SER A 67 16.82 0.58 12.77
CA SER A 67 16.53 1.96 12.34
C SER A 67 16.71 3.01 13.45
N THR A 68 16.66 2.58 14.71
CA THR A 68 16.81 3.45 15.89
C THR A 68 18.24 3.58 16.41
N SER A 69 19.21 2.87 15.83
CA SER A 69 20.61 3.02 16.22
C SER A 69 21.18 4.33 15.66
N PRO A 70 21.70 5.25 16.49
CA PRO A 70 22.36 6.45 15.98
C PRO A 70 23.57 6.03 15.15
N GLU A 71 23.72 6.59 13.95
CA GLU A 71 24.97 6.47 13.20
C GLU A 71 26.13 6.89 14.12
N PRO A 72 27.21 6.09 14.22
CA PRO A 72 28.37 6.51 14.98
C PRO A 72 28.88 7.82 14.35
N MET A 73 28.81 8.89 15.12
CA MET A 73 29.27 10.21 14.73
C MET A 73 30.73 10.08 14.31
N ASN A 74 31.02 10.21 13.02
CA ASN A 74 32.38 10.19 12.50
C ASN A 74 33.13 11.41 13.07
N ILE A 75 34.06 11.13 13.98
CA ILE A 75 35.08 12.06 14.49
C ILE A 75 36.34 11.98 13.63
#